data_AF-A0A919TNF9-F1
#
_entry.id   AF-A0A919TNF9-F1
#
_cell.length_a   1.000
_cell.length_b   1.000
_cell.length_c   1.000
_cell.angle_alpha   90.00
_cell.angle_beta   90.00
_cell.angle_gamma   90.00
#
_symmetry.space_group_name_H-M   'P 1'
#
loop_
_entity.id
_entity.type
_entity.pdbx_description
1 polymer ?
#
loop_
_entity_poly.entity_id
_entity_poly.type
_entity_poly.pdbx_seq_one_letter_code
_entity_poly.pdbx_strand_id
1 'polypeptide(L)'
;MADYVNDDIVIACADLAGRAGATSFEIGYLHDDVPADEAGWYAHVQYRGARITAEDHRSPTGAALALAERLLRGATCRCRRPVTLSDAAEGCRWRLVGQRWEPGCDAAPLRLDGPRGDLAAMQAALAQPANRAARRAAKRKGGGRG
;
A
#
# COMPACT_ATOMS: atom_id res chain seq x y z
N MET A 1 15.51 20.38 -14.28
CA MET A 1 15.71 20.39 -12.82
C MET A 1 15.62 18.93 -12.42
N ALA A 2 16.74 18.27 -12.12
CA ALA A 2 16.76 16.83 -11.94
C ALA A 2 15.76 16.44 -10.85
N ASP A 3 14.73 15.67 -11.22
CA ASP A 3 13.74 15.14 -10.31
C ASP A 3 14.45 14.17 -9.36
N TYR A 4 14.91 14.69 -8.22
CA TYR A 4 15.60 13.92 -7.22
C TYR A 4 14.67 12.83 -6.70
N VAL A 5 15.19 11.61 -6.56
CA VAL A 5 14.44 10.51 -5.95
C VAL A 5 13.99 10.95 -4.57
N ASN A 6 12.70 10.82 -4.29
CA ASN A 6 12.19 11.06 -2.95
C ASN A 6 12.23 9.73 -2.20
N ASP A 7 13.36 9.46 -1.54
CA ASP A 7 13.63 8.20 -0.86
C ASP A 7 12.55 7.85 0.16
N ASP A 8 12.06 8.85 0.88
CA ASP A 8 10.97 8.76 1.85
C ASP A 8 9.69 8.15 1.26
N ILE A 9 9.32 8.59 0.05
CA ILE A 9 8.16 8.06 -0.68
C ILE A 9 8.44 6.64 -1.18
N VAL A 10 9.64 6.39 -1.70
CA VAL A 10 10.02 5.05 -2.21
C VAL A 10 10.01 4.02 -1.08
N ILE A 11 10.58 4.37 0.08
CA ILE A 11 10.58 3.54 1.29
C ILE A 11 9.14 3.27 1.76
N ALA A 12 8.28 4.29 1.77
CA ALA A 12 6.87 4.12 2.12
C ALA A 12 6.14 3.12 1.20
N CYS A 13 6.44 3.15 -0.10
CA CYS A 13 5.87 2.24 -1.09
C CYS A 13 6.40 0.81 -0.92
N ALA A 14 7.70 0.66 -0.64
CA ALA A 14 8.30 -0.64 -0.33
C ALA A 14 7.74 -1.26 0.96
N ASP A 15 7.56 -0.47 2.03
CA ASP A 15 6.89 -0.93 3.27
C ASP A 15 5.47 -1.40 2.99
N LEU A 16 4.70 -0.62 2.22
CA LEU A 16 3.35 -1.00 1.82
C LEU A 16 3.33 -2.32 1.04
N ALA A 17 4.23 -2.49 0.07
CA ALA A 17 4.36 -3.73 -0.69
C ALA A 17 4.65 -4.93 0.23
N GLY A 18 5.61 -4.79 1.14
CA GLY A 18 5.92 -5.81 2.14
C GLY A 18 4.74 -6.13 3.06
N ARG A 19 3.96 -5.12 3.47
CA ARG A 19 2.73 -5.29 4.27
C ARG A 19 1.60 -5.97 3.49
N ALA A 20 1.52 -5.74 2.18
CA ALA A 20 0.60 -6.43 1.29
C ALA A 20 1.00 -7.91 1.08
N GLY A 21 2.25 -8.27 1.44
CA GLY A 21 2.77 -9.62 1.32
C GLY A 21 3.60 -9.85 0.06
N ALA A 22 4.10 -8.79 -0.58
CA ALA A 22 5.02 -8.93 -1.67
C ALA A 22 6.34 -9.57 -1.19
N THR A 23 6.93 -10.42 -2.03
CA THR A 23 8.23 -11.07 -1.79
C THR A 23 9.39 -10.28 -2.39
N SER A 24 9.12 -9.39 -3.34
CA SER A 24 10.10 -8.44 -3.89
C SER A 24 9.43 -7.12 -4.26
N PHE A 25 10.23 -6.06 -4.28
CA PHE A 25 9.90 -4.72 -4.76
C PHE A 25 11.12 -4.20 -5.51
N GLU A 26 10.95 -3.81 -6.77
CA GLU A 26 12.04 -3.36 -7.64
C GLU A 26 11.64 -2.09 -8.39
N ILE A 27 12.61 -1.22 -8.60
CA ILE A 27 12.50 0.00 -9.42
C ILE A 27 13.66 0.02 -10.40
N GLY A 28 13.40 0.39 -11.64
CA GLY A 28 14.43 0.52 -12.67
C GLY A 28 13.99 1.40 -13.83
N TYR A 29 14.87 1.51 -14.82
CA TYR A 29 14.67 2.24 -16.06
C TYR A 29 14.25 1.27 -17.16
N LEU A 30 13.42 1.72 -18.10
CA LEU A 30 12.96 0.92 -19.24
C LEU A 30 13.95 0.89 -20.41
N HIS A 31 14.92 1.80 -20.41
CA HIS A 31 15.86 2.02 -21.51
C HIS A 31 17.28 2.16 -20.95
N ASP A 32 18.23 1.42 -21.51
CA ASP A 32 19.60 1.33 -21.01
C ASP A 32 20.52 2.46 -21.53
N ASP A 33 20.15 3.12 -22.64
CA ASP A 33 21.01 4.06 -23.38
C ASP A 33 20.47 5.51 -23.44
N VAL A 34 19.64 5.91 -22.49
CA VAL A 34 19.15 7.29 -22.37
C VAL A 34 19.52 7.90 -21.02
N PRO A 35 19.76 9.23 -20.96
CA PRO A 35 19.92 9.94 -19.70
C PRO A 35 18.77 9.65 -18.74
N ALA A 36 19.05 9.57 -17.44
CA ALA A 36 18.05 9.19 -16.43
C ALA A 36 16.83 10.14 -16.34
N ASP A 37 16.99 11.38 -16.79
CA ASP A 37 15.94 12.40 -16.90
C ASP A 37 15.07 12.26 -18.16
N GLU A 38 15.52 11.49 -19.16
CA GLU A 38 14.76 11.13 -20.36
C GLU A 38 14.23 9.68 -20.30
N ALA A 39 14.75 8.86 -19.38
CA ALA A 39 14.35 7.47 -19.21
C ALA A 39 12.90 7.33 -18.73
N GLY A 40 12.19 6.36 -19.30
CA GLY A 40 10.97 5.81 -18.69
C GLY A 40 11.33 4.96 -17.47
N TRP A 41 10.58 5.10 -16.39
CA TRP A 41 10.78 4.38 -15.14
C TRP A 41 9.67 3.36 -14.90
N TYR A 42 10.05 2.22 -14.32
CA TYR A 42 9.11 1.20 -13.87
C TYR A 42 9.32 0.88 -12.38
N ALA A 43 8.25 0.37 -11.77
CA ALA A 43 8.29 -0.29 -10.48
C ALA A 43 7.45 -1.56 -10.55
N HIS A 44 7.92 -2.65 -9.96
CA HIS A 44 7.11 -3.85 -9.83
C HIS A 44 7.25 -4.54 -8.47
N VAL A 45 6.25 -5.33 -8.13
CA VAL A 45 6.26 -6.23 -6.99
C VAL A 45 5.90 -7.64 -7.40
N GLN A 46 6.47 -8.61 -6.69
CA GLN A 46 6.10 -10.01 -6.81
C GLN A 46 5.19 -10.40 -5.64
N TYR A 47 4.01 -10.96 -5.93
CA TYR A 47 3.07 -11.47 -4.95
C TYR A 47 2.60 -12.86 -5.37
N ARG A 48 2.96 -13.90 -4.61
CA ARG A 48 2.52 -15.29 -4.85
C ARG A 48 2.74 -15.78 -6.29
N GLY A 49 3.88 -15.44 -6.90
CA GLY A 49 4.18 -15.79 -8.29
C GLY A 49 3.51 -14.91 -9.35
N ALA A 50 2.61 -13.99 -8.97
CA ALA A 50 2.10 -12.94 -9.83
C ALA A 50 2.94 -11.67 -9.72
N ARG A 51 3.24 -11.02 -10.86
CA ARG A 51 3.94 -9.74 -10.91
C ARG A 51 2.94 -8.63 -11.18
N ILE A 52 3.01 -7.55 -10.40
CA ILE A 52 2.25 -6.32 -10.64
C ILE A 52 3.28 -5.23 -10.96
N THR A 53 3.11 -4.58 -12.10
CA THR A 53 4.03 -3.54 -12.58
C THR A 53 3.28 -2.22 -12.81
N ALA A 54 3.99 -1.11 -12.62
CA ALA A 54 3.68 0.21 -13.13
C ALA A 54 4.88 0.67 -13.99
N GLU A 55 4.61 1.14 -15.20
CA GLU A 55 5.61 1.46 -16.25
C GLU A 55 5.32 2.86 -16.82
N ASP A 56 6.21 3.36 -17.67
CA ASP A 56 6.10 4.64 -18.39
C ASP A 56 5.99 5.89 -17.48
N HIS A 57 6.71 5.87 -16.35
CA HIS A 57 6.77 7.02 -15.45
C HIS A 57 8.01 7.87 -15.65
N ARG A 58 7.92 9.18 -15.39
CA ARG A 58 9.03 10.13 -15.57
C ARG A 58 10.06 10.12 -14.43
N SER A 59 9.78 9.40 -13.36
CA SER A 59 10.65 9.35 -12.19
C SER A 59 10.44 8.05 -11.41
N PRO A 60 11.45 7.61 -10.63
CA PRO A 60 11.33 6.41 -9.80
C PRO A 60 10.25 6.59 -8.72
N THR A 61 10.17 7.79 -8.15
CA THR A 61 9.11 8.18 -7.19
C THR A 61 7.72 8.01 -7.81
N GLY A 62 7.55 8.48 -9.06
CA GLY A 62 6.28 8.35 -9.79
C GLY A 62 5.90 6.89 -10.02
N ALA A 63 6.85 6.06 -10.43
CA ALA A 63 6.63 4.62 -10.63
C ALA A 63 6.25 3.91 -9.32
N ALA A 64 6.97 4.20 -8.23
CA ALA A 64 6.71 3.63 -6.91
C ALA A 64 5.31 4.00 -6.39
N LEU A 65 4.91 5.27 -6.51
CA LEU A 65 3.58 5.75 -6.14
C LEU A 65 2.50 5.07 -6.97
N ALA A 66 2.65 5.02 -8.29
CA ALA A 66 1.68 4.37 -9.16
C ALA A 66 1.49 2.89 -8.81
N LEU A 67 2.57 2.19 -8.48
CA LEU A 67 2.51 0.81 -8.00
C LEU A 67 1.77 0.71 -6.66
N ALA A 68 2.09 1.58 -5.69
CA ALA A 68 1.41 1.63 -4.40
C ALA A 68 -0.11 1.88 -4.55
N GLU A 69 -0.50 2.78 -5.44
CA GLU A 69 -1.91 3.03 -5.74
C GLU A 69 -2.62 1.80 -6.32
N ARG A 70 -1.97 1.08 -7.23
CA ARG A 70 -2.52 -0.16 -7.80
C ARG A 70 -2.75 -1.21 -6.72
N LEU A 71 -1.81 -1.36 -5.78
CA LEU A 71 -1.95 -2.27 -4.64
C LEU A 71 -3.13 -1.85 -3.74
N LEU A 72 -3.29 -0.55 -3.49
CA LEU A 72 -4.34 -0.04 -2.60
C LEU A 72 -5.73 -0.13 -3.21
N ARG A 73 -5.92 0.11 -4.52
CA ARG A 73 -7.25 0.08 -5.16
C ARG A 73 -7.98 -1.27 -5.03
N GLY A 74 -7.24 -2.39 -5.01
CA GLY A 74 -7.78 -3.73 -4.80
C GLY A 74 -7.83 -4.17 -3.32
N ALA A 75 -7.32 -3.35 -2.40
CA ALA A 75 -7.12 -3.76 -1.02
C ALA A 75 -8.36 -3.57 -0.14
N THR A 76 -8.49 -4.44 0.86
CA THR A 76 -9.44 -4.28 1.95
C THR A 76 -8.70 -3.81 3.20
N CYS A 77 -9.14 -2.70 3.79
CA CYS A 77 -8.55 -2.20 5.02
C CYS A 77 -8.83 -3.15 6.20
N ARG A 78 -8.03 -3.09 7.27
CA ARG A 78 -8.27 -3.77 8.56
C ARG A 78 -9.66 -3.52 9.18
N CYS A 79 -10.35 -2.43 8.80
CA CYS A 79 -11.74 -2.18 9.19
C CYS A 79 -12.79 -2.87 8.30
N ARG A 80 -12.36 -3.66 7.31
CA ARG A 80 -13.15 -4.39 6.29
C ARG A 80 -13.84 -3.52 5.22
N ARG A 81 -13.56 -2.23 5.18
CA ARG A 81 -13.99 -1.39 4.07
C ARG A 81 -12.96 -1.45 2.94
N PRO A 82 -13.39 -1.34 1.67
CA PRO A 82 -12.45 -1.16 0.56
C PRO A 82 -11.58 0.07 0.84
N VAL A 83 -10.32 0.00 0.45
CA VAL A 83 -9.44 1.15 0.52
C VAL A 83 -9.84 2.14 -0.57
N THR A 84 -9.89 3.42 -0.20
CA THR A 84 -10.01 4.54 -1.14
C THR A 84 -8.83 5.50 -0.94
N LEU A 85 -8.38 6.10 -2.03
CA LEU A 85 -7.37 7.17 -2.02
C LEU A 85 -8.00 8.56 -2.14
N SER A 86 -9.29 8.64 -2.44
CA SER A 86 -10.04 9.88 -2.62
C SER A 86 -11.04 10.10 -1.49
N ASP A 87 -11.42 11.35 -1.30
CA ASP A 87 -12.36 11.80 -0.25
C ASP A 87 -13.80 11.51 -0.64
N ALA A 88 -14.06 11.46 -1.95
CA ALA A 88 -15.38 11.33 -2.53
C ALA A 88 -15.86 9.87 -2.64
N ALA A 89 -14.94 8.89 -2.61
CA ALA A 89 -15.33 7.48 -2.75
C ALA A 89 -15.63 6.83 -1.40
N GLU A 90 -16.63 5.95 -1.39
CA GLU A 90 -17.00 5.18 -0.22
C GLU A 90 -15.90 4.18 0.15
N GLY A 91 -15.42 4.21 1.40
CA GLY A 91 -14.38 3.29 1.85
C GLY A 91 -13.63 3.73 3.09
N CYS A 92 -12.48 3.11 3.33
CA CYS A 92 -11.49 3.59 4.28
C CYS A 92 -10.46 4.43 3.52
N ARG A 93 -10.39 5.73 3.81
CA ARG A 93 -9.47 6.65 3.15
C ARG A 93 -8.04 6.43 3.62
N TRP A 94 -7.18 5.91 2.76
CA TRP A 94 -5.75 5.79 3.03
C TRP A 94 -5.01 7.00 2.47
N ARG A 95 -3.96 7.42 3.18
CA ARG A 95 -3.15 8.57 2.81
C ARG A 95 -1.69 8.27 3.07
N LEU A 96 -0.82 8.83 2.25
CA LEU A 96 0.59 8.90 2.54
C LEU A 96 0.80 10.06 3.53
N VAL A 97 1.29 9.75 4.74
CA VAL A 97 1.59 10.72 5.79
C VAL A 97 3.08 10.58 6.12
N GLY A 98 3.88 11.57 5.72
CA GLY A 98 5.34 11.45 5.75
C GLY A 98 5.79 10.22 4.95
N GLN A 99 6.47 9.30 5.62
CA GLN A 99 7.03 8.07 5.02
C GLN A 99 6.12 6.84 5.17
N ARG A 100 4.82 7.02 5.44
CA ARG A 100 3.94 5.90 5.75
C ARG A 100 2.56 6.00 5.13
N TRP A 101 2.12 4.89 4.53
CA TRP A 101 0.73 4.69 4.17
C TRP A 101 -0.12 4.36 5.40
N GLU A 102 -1.00 5.29 5.75
CA GLU A 102 -1.85 5.22 6.93
C GLU A 102 -3.33 5.09 6.57
N PRO A 103 -4.07 4.19 7.24
CA PRO A 103 -5.51 4.10 7.10
C PRO A 103 -6.20 5.25 7.85
N GLY A 104 -7.26 5.82 7.27
CA GLY A 104 -8.10 6.82 7.91
C GLY A 104 -9.01 6.28 9.02
N CYS A 105 -8.86 5.01 9.40
CA CYS A 105 -9.58 4.42 10.52
C CYS A 105 -8.63 4.07 11.69
N ASP A 106 -9.17 4.14 12.90
CA ASP A 106 -8.51 3.81 14.17
C ASP A 106 -8.62 2.33 14.55
N ALA A 107 -9.08 1.46 13.65
CA ALA A 107 -9.13 0.02 13.88
C ALA A 107 -7.75 -0.51 14.30
N ALA A 108 -7.67 -1.34 15.34
CA ALA A 108 -6.39 -1.83 15.81
C ALA A 108 -5.62 -2.59 14.71
N PRO A 109 -4.28 -2.52 14.69
CA PRO A 109 -3.45 -3.36 13.83
C PRO A 109 -3.81 -4.84 14.00
N LEU A 110 -3.86 -5.59 12.89
CA LEU A 110 -4.00 -7.04 12.94
C LEU A 110 -2.66 -7.62 13.38
N ARG A 111 -2.68 -8.40 14.47
CA ARG A 111 -1.55 -9.26 14.82
C ARG A 111 -1.66 -10.52 13.99
N LEU A 112 -0.63 -10.80 13.20
CA LEU A 112 -0.55 -11.98 12.35
C LEU A 112 0.50 -12.90 12.96
N ASP A 113 0.10 -14.13 13.25
CA ASP A 113 1.03 -15.20 13.58
C ASP A 113 1.32 -15.95 12.27
N GLY A 114 2.46 -15.67 11.65
CA GLY A 114 2.84 -16.24 10.36
C GLY A 114 3.62 -15.28 9.45
N PRO A 115 4.07 -15.76 8.27
CA PRO A 115 4.79 -14.92 7.31
C PRO A 115 3.89 -13.81 6.75
N ARG A 116 4.50 -12.67 6.40
CA ARG A 116 3.80 -11.58 5.71
C ARG A 116 3.16 -12.09 4.42
N GLY A 117 1.92 -11.70 4.14
CA GLY A 117 1.20 -12.16 2.95
C GLY A 117 0.50 -13.51 3.07
N ASP A 118 0.54 -14.15 4.24
CA ASP A 118 -0.27 -15.34 4.51
C ASP A 118 -1.75 -14.96 4.68
N LEU A 119 -2.53 -15.11 3.60
CA LEU A 119 -3.97 -14.85 3.59
C LEU A 119 -4.73 -15.70 4.59
N ALA A 120 -4.29 -16.94 4.87
CA ALA A 120 -4.95 -17.79 5.86
C ALA A 120 -4.72 -17.25 7.27
N ALA A 121 -3.48 -16.88 7.59
CA ALA A 121 -3.16 -16.19 8.84
C ALA A 121 -3.90 -14.85 8.97
N MET A 122 -4.02 -14.08 7.88
CA MET A 122 -4.78 -12.82 7.85
C MET A 122 -6.28 -13.04 8.09
N GLN A 123 -6.87 -14.05 7.46
CA GLN A 123 -8.28 -14.41 7.66
C GLN A 123 -8.53 -14.90 9.09
N ALA A 124 -7.63 -15.73 9.64
CA ALA A 124 -7.69 -16.20 11.01
C ALA A 124 -7.59 -15.03 12.00
N ALA A 125 -6.60 -14.14 11.84
CA ALA A 125 -6.47 -12.93 12.64
C ALA A 125 -7.71 -12.04 12.56
N LEU A 126 -8.33 -11.92 11.39
CA LEU A 126 -9.58 -11.18 11.20
C LEU A 126 -10.78 -11.83 11.89
N ALA A 127 -10.73 -13.14 12.16
CA ALA A 127 -11.77 -13.88 12.87
C ALA A 127 -11.59 -13.85 14.40
N GLN A 128 -10.37 -13.60 14.90
CA GLN A 128 -10.07 -13.58 16.34
C GLN A 128 -10.97 -12.59 17.12
N PRO A 129 -11.54 -13.00 18.28
CA PRO A 129 -12.44 -12.18 19.09
C PRO A 129 -11.85 -10.85 19.54
N ALA A 130 -10.57 -10.83 19.94
CA ALA A 130 -9.87 -9.61 20.39
C ALA A 130 -9.81 -8.55 19.27
N ASN A 131 -9.46 -8.98 18.05
CA ASN A 131 -9.45 -8.11 16.87
C ASN A 131 -10.88 -7.65 16.50
N ARG A 132 -11.89 -8.52 16.68
CA ARG A 132 -13.29 -8.15 16.45
C ARG A 132 -13.78 -7.07 17.44
N ALA A 133 -13.41 -7.17 18.71
CA ALA A 133 -13.78 -6.20 19.75
C ALA A 133 -13.12 -4.84 19.50
N ALA A 134 -11.80 -4.83 19.24
CA ALA A 134 -11.06 -3.61 18.92
C ALA A 134 -11.64 -2.87 17.69
N ARG A 135 -12.03 -3.63 16.65
CA ARG A 135 -12.69 -3.05 15.46
C ARG A 135 -14.08 -2.48 15.74
N ARG A 136 -14.87 -3.12 16.61
CA ARG A 136 -16.20 -2.60 17.00
C ARG A 136 -16.07 -1.27 17.75
N ALA A 137 -15.08 -1.16 18.64
CA ALA A 137 -14.77 0.08 19.33
C ALA A 137 -14.37 1.20 18.36
N ALA A 138 -13.51 0.89 17.39
CA ALA A 138 -13.10 1.81 16.32
C ALA A 138 -14.28 2.30 15.46
N LYS A 139 -15.18 1.39 15.02
CA LYS A 139 -16.38 1.76 14.25
C LYS A 139 -17.26 2.75 15.01
N ARG A 140 -17.38 2.59 16.34
CA ARG A 140 -18.17 3.51 17.19
C ARG A 140 -17.53 4.90 17.31
N LYS A 141 -16.20 4.99 17.37
CA LYS A 141 -15.48 6.27 17.43
C LYS A 141 -15.45 7.00 16.08
N GLY A 142 -15.36 6.26 14.98
CA GLY A 142 -15.35 6.83 13.62
C GLY A 142 -16.73 7.14 13.03
N GLY A 143 -17.81 6.55 13.55
CA GLY A 143 -19.19 6.78 13.08
C GLY A 143 -19.89 8.01 13.67
N GLY A 144 -19.19 8.81 14.48
CA GLY A 144 -19.72 10.00 15.15
C GLY A 144 -19.38 11.35 14.49
N ARG A 145 -18.90 11.36 13.25
CA ARG A 145 -18.75 12.60 12.46
C ARG A 145 -19.65 12.49 11.24
N GLY A 146 -20.82 13.12 11.37
CA GLY A 146 -21.70 13.46 10.25
C GLY A 146 -21.08 14.54 9.37
#